data_AF-A0A5M6CR65-F1
#
_entry.id   AF-A0A5M6CR65-F1
#
_cell.length_a   1.000
_cell.length_b   1.000
_cell.length_c   1.000
_cell.angle_alpha   90.00
_cell.angle_beta   90.00
_cell.angle_gamma   90.00
#
_symmetry.space_group_name_H-M   'P 1'
#
loop_
_entity.id
_entity.type
_entity.pdbx_description
1 polymer ?
#
loop_
_entity_poly.entity_id
_entity_poly.type
_entity_poly.pdbx_seq_one_letter_code
_entity_poly.pdbx_strand_id
1 'polypeptide(L)'
;MANKKIVYALLVPLIIAGCNTLKTDNSSISNGAEFQYEKNGNSKDGYNYLNNEEDNFQINFLSTFNDRVHIKIDGDELFDREVITDNMTNNPNVGFTFNVGKYNGKIVNIVIPSKDVNESFFLDDKYRYVYIFYYDEKLIVRYSNKVYNIY
;
A
#
# COMPACT_ATOMS: atom_id res chain seq x y z
N MET A 1 -17.28 46.80 -43.22
CA MET A 1 -16.46 45.56 -43.19
C MET A 1 -15.80 45.47 -41.83
N ALA A 2 -16.45 44.79 -40.88
CA ALA A 2 -15.93 44.65 -39.52
C ALA A 2 -14.93 43.48 -39.47
N ASN A 3 -13.78 43.76 -38.87
CA ASN A 3 -12.59 42.94 -38.86
C ASN A 3 -12.82 41.55 -38.25
N LYS A 4 -12.77 40.52 -39.08
CA LYS A 4 -12.58 39.11 -38.71
C LYS A 4 -11.17 38.89 -38.14
N LYS A 5 -10.90 39.37 -36.92
CA LYS A 5 -9.66 39.04 -36.17
C LYS A 5 -9.92 38.84 -34.67
N ILE A 6 -11.13 38.41 -34.31
CA ILE A 6 -11.52 38.07 -32.94
C ILE A 6 -11.80 36.57 -32.89
N VAL A 7 -10.77 35.71 -32.91
CA VAL A 7 -10.94 34.30 -32.49
C VAL A 7 -9.63 33.72 -31.91
N TYR A 8 -8.47 34.13 -32.42
CA TYR A 8 -7.21 33.42 -32.11
C TYR A 8 -6.48 33.84 -30.82
N ALA A 9 -6.88 34.92 -30.16
CA ALA A 9 -6.18 35.43 -28.97
C ALA A 9 -6.74 34.94 -27.62
N LEU A 10 -7.85 34.20 -27.61
CA LEU A 10 -8.55 33.76 -26.38
C LEU A 10 -8.44 32.25 -26.09
N LEU A 11 -7.82 31.47 -26.98
CA LEU A 11 -7.78 30.00 -26.88
C LEU A 11 -6.44 29.43 -26.39
N VAL A 12 -5.45 30.26 -26.05
CA VAL A 12 -4.08 29.78 -25.75
C VAL A 12 -3.76 29.60 -24.24
N PRO A 13 -4.48 30.12 -23.22
CA PRO A 13 -4.08 29.87 -21.84
C PRO A 13 -4.71 28.62 -21.18
N LEU A 14 -5.51 27.81 -21.87
CA LEU A 14 -6.32 26.74 -21.24
C LEU A 14 -5.67 25.34 -21.20
N ILE A 15 -4.44 25.15 -21.69
CA ILE A 15 -3.81 23.80 -21.83
C ILE A 15 -2.73 23.53 -20.76
N ILE A 16 -2.56 24.37 -19.74
CA ILE A 16 -1.51 24.16 -18.70
C ILE A 16 -2.09 23.73 -17.34
N ALA A 17 -3.42 23.67 -17.19
CA ALA A 17 -4.09 23.21 -15.97
C ALA A 17 -4.56 21.76 -16.13
N GLY A 18 -3.62 20.82 -16.18
CA GLY A 18 -3.97 19.41 -16.38
C GLY A 18 -2.91 18.39 -16.02
N CYS A 19 -1.87 18.76 -15.26
CA CYS A 19 -1.08 17.76 -14.56
C CYS A 19 -1.74 17.52 -13.20
N ASN A 20 -2.80 16.70 -13.18
CA ASN A 20 -3.31 16.13 -11.94
C ASN A 20 -2.29 15.12 -11.44
N THR A 21 -1.19 15.60 -10.87
CA THR A 21 -0.37 14.78 -9.99
C THR A 21 -1.30 14.40 -8.84
N LEU A 22 -1.74 13.13 -8.81
CA LEU A 22 -2.43 12.56 -7.67
C LEU A 22 -1.62 12.92 -6.42
N LYS A 23 -2.14 13.85 -5.62
CA LYS A 23 -1.58 14.18 -4.32
C LYS A 23 -1.82 12.97 -3.43
N THR A 24 -0.83 12.09 -3.36
CA THR A 24 -0.72 11.12 -2.28
C THR A 24 -0.44 11.92 -1.01
N ASP A 25 -1.49 12.34 -0.32
CA ASP A 25 -1.36 12.95 1.00
C ASP A 25 -0.86 11.90 1.98
N ASN A 26 0.19 12.26 2.73
CA ASN A 26 0.79 11.56 3.87
C ASN A 26 1.79 10.43 3.56
N SER A 27 2.93 10.79 2.96
CA SER A 27 4.17 10.03 3.18
C SER A 27 4.90 10.57 4.41
N SER A 28 4.81 9.88 5.54
CA SER A 28 5.83 10.03 6.58
C SER A 28 7.03 9.22 6.13
N ILE A 29 8.11 9.87 5.70
CA ILE A 29 9.36 9.18 5.40
C ILE A 29 10.03 8.89 6.74
N SER A 30 10.03 7.63 7.17
CA SER A 30 11.02 7.15 8.15
C SER A 30 11.99 6.24 7.41
N ASN A 31 13.29 6.48 7.59
CA ASN A 31 14.41 5.56 7.30
C ASN A 31 14.44 4.78 5.97
N GLY A 32 13.76 5.25 4.93
CA GLY A 32 13.75 4.57 3.62
C GLY A 32 12.47 3.77 3.34
N ALA A 33 11.52 3.76 4.28
CA ALA A 33 10.15 3.31 4.03
C ALA A 33 9.20 4.46 3.64
N GLU A 34 8.23 4.14 2.80
CA GLU A 34 7.05 4.96 2.53
C GLU A 34 5.81 4.33 3.15
N PHE A 35 5.13 5.10 3.99
CA PHE A 35 3.82 4.71 4.49
C PHE A 35 2.75 5.39 3.65
N GLN A 36 1.84 4.60 3.11
CA GLN A 36 0.72 5.08 2.29
C GLN A 36 -0.59 4.70 2.97
N TYR A 37 -1.47 5.67 3.15
CA TYR A 37 -2.78 5.46 3.77
C TYR A 37 -3.86 5.74 2.75
N GLU A 38 -4.56 4.70 2.29
CA GLU A 38 -5.67 4.93 1.38
C GLU A 38 -6.81 5.63 2.12
N LYS A 39 -7.20 6.79 1.61
CA LYS A 39 -8.40 7.48 2.06
C LYS A 39 -9.58 6.58 1.72
N ASN A 40 -10.12 5.93 2.74
CA ASN A 40 -11.44 5.34 2.63
C ASN A 40 -12.43 6.49 2.46
N GLY A 41 -13.33 6.38 1.47
CA GLY A 41 -14.58 7.13 1.57
C GLY A 41 -15.26 6.76 2.89
N ASN A 42 -16.01 7.68 3.49
CA ASN A 42 -16.84 7.37 4.65
C ASN A 42 -17.76 6.20 4.33
N SER A 43 -17.34 4.97 4.57
CA SER A 43 -18.25 3.86 4.65
C SER A 43 -17.55 2.69 5.31
N LYS A 44 -18.28 2.10 6.24
CA LYS A 44 -18.17 0.69 6.60
C LYS A 44 -18.79 -0.21 5.50
N ASP A 45 -19.08 0.35 4.31
CA ASP A 45 -20.01 -0.19 3.30
C ASP A 45 -19.35 -0.66 2.00
N GLY A 46 -18.02 -0.85 1.99
CA GLY A 46 -17.28 -1.28 0.79
C GLY A 46 -16.32 -2.45 1.00
N TYR A 47 -16.40 -3.11 2.16
CA TYR A 47 -15.49 -4.21 2.52
C TYR A 47 -16.04 -5.50 1.91
N ASN A 48 -15.32 -6.06 0.95
CA ASN A 48 -15.45 -7.48 0.67
C ASN A 48 -14.83 -8.20 1.87
N TYR A 49 -15.66 -8.49 2.87
CA TYR A 49 -15.30 -9.45 3.90
C TYR A 49 -15.14 -10.80 3.21
N LEU A 50 -13.92 -11.34 3.23
CA LEU A 50 -13.77 -12.78 3.00
C LEU A 50 -14.64 -13.46 4.07
N ASN A 51 -15.61 -14.24 3.62
CA ASN A 51 -16.65 -14.81 4.47
C ASN A 51 -16.04 -15.54 5.69
N ASN A 52 -16.51 -15.16 6.88
CA ASN A 52 -16.63 -15.99 8.08
C ASN A 52 -15.41 -16.49 8.87
N GLU A 53 -14.21 -15.93 8.70
CA GLU A 53 -13.12 -16.24 9.63
C GLU A 53 -12.63 -14.93 10.27
N GLU A 54 -12.95 -14.79 11.57
CA GLU A 54 -12.54 -13.78 12.56
C GLU A 54 -11.81 -12.53 12.04
N ASP A 55 -12.28 -11.34 12.45
CA ASP A 55 -11.69 -10.03 12.12
C ASP A 55 -10.14 -10.06 12.06
N ASN A 56 -9.55 -10.22 10.87
CA ASN A 56 -8.13 -10.47 10.66
C ASN A 56 -7.49 -9.32 9.86
N PHE A 57 -6.28 -8.91 10.25
CA PHE A 57 -5.37 -8.21 9.38
C PHE A 57 -4.82 -9.19 8.33
N GLN A 58 -4.75 -8.74 7.08
CA GLN A 58 -4.11 -9.46 5.98
C GLN A 58 -2.88 -8.69 5.54
N ILE A 59 -1.70 -9.28 5.76
CA ILE A 59 -0.45 -8.75 5.25
C ILE A 59 -0.11 -9.48 3.95
N ASN A 60 0.01 -8.72 2.87
CA ASN A 60 0.24 -9.24 1.53
C ASN A 60 1.48 -8.60 0.91
N PHE A 61 2.39 -9.42 0.38
CA PHE A 61 3.51 -8.93 -0.41
C PHE A 61 3.09 -8.81 -1.88
N LEU A 62 3.29 -7.62 -2.45
CA LEU A 62 2.94 -7.29 -3.83
C LEU A 62 4.18 -6.81 -4.59
N SER A 63 4.13 -6.88 -5.92
CA SER A 63 5.27 -6.65 -6.83
C SER A 63 6.36 -7.73 -6.70
N THR A 64 7.35 -7.73 -7.59
CA THR A 64 8.47 -8.70 -7.60
C THR A 64 9.29 -8.63 -6.31
N PHE A 65 8.98 -9.53 -5.38
CA PHE A 65 9.75 -9.88 -4.21
C PHE A 65 10.35 -11.26 -4.47
N ASN A 66 11.67 -11.38 -4.40
CA ASN A 66 12.37 -12.65 -4.49
C ASN A 66 13.40 -12.66 -3.37
N ASP A 67 12.90 -12.46 -2.15
CA ASP A 67 13.71 -12.11 -0.99
C ASP A 67 13.24 -12.88 0.23
N ARG A 68 14.18 -13.19 1.13
CA ARG A 68 13.84 -13.69 2.45
C ARG A 68 13.34 -12.53 3.31
N VAL A 69 12.17 -12.71 3.90
CA VAL A 69 11.53 -11.69 4.75
C VAL A 69 11.35 -12.25 6.15
N HIS A 70 11.80 -11.49 7.13
CA HIS A 70 11.59 -11.75 8.55
C HIS A 70 10.62 -10.73 9.10
N ILE A 71 9.54 -11.18 9.75
CA ILE A 71 8.59 -10.31 10.43
C ILE A 71 8.43 -10.75 11.88
N LYS A 72 8.60 -9.77 12.76
CA LYS A 72 8.42 -9.90 14.20
C LYS A 72 7.29 -9.01 14.65
N ILE A 73 6.44 -9.49 15.55
CA ILE A 73 5.41 -8.65 16.18
C ILE A 73 5.63 -8.70 17.68
N ASP A 74 5.78 -7.53 18.31
CA ASP A 74 6.16 -7.41 19.72
C ASP A 74 7.41 -8.21 20.12
N GLY A 75 8.32 -8.47 19.17
CA GLY A 75 9.56 -9.22 19.38
C GLY A 75 9.47 -10.71 19.07
N ASP A 76 8.27 -11.28 18.95
CA ASP A 76 8.08 -12.67 18.55
C ASP A 76 8.21 -12.81 17.03
N GLU A 77 9.04 -13.74 16.56
CA GLU A 77 9.17 -14.05 15.14
C GLU A 77 7.98 -14.88 14.66
N LEU A 78 7.13 -14.26 13.85
CA LEU A 78 5.89 -14.88 13.36
C LEU A 78 5.98 -15.27 11.88
N PHE A 79 6.96 -14.74 11.16
CA PHE A 79 7.17 -15.04 9.76
C PHE A 79 8.68 -14.97 9.44
N ASP A 80 9.23 -16.07 8.96
CA ASP A 80 10.59 -16.14 8.39
C ASP A 80 10.52 -17.07 7.18
N ARG A 81 10.29 -16.49 6.01
CA ARG A 81 10.15 -17.25 4.77
C ARG A 81 10.72 -16.48 3.58
N GLU A 82 11.10 -17.25 2.57
CA GLU A 82 11.34 -16.71 1.24
C GLU A 82 10.01 -16.31 0.62
N VAL A 83 9.90 -15.04 0.24
CA VAL A 83 8.77 -14.48 -0.48
C VAL A 83 9.19 -14.40 -1.93
N ILE A 84 8.51 -15.21 -2.76
CA ILE A 84 8.70 -15.26 -4.20
C ILE A 84 7.39 -14.79 -4.83
N THR A 85 7.43 -13.68 -5.54
CA THR A 85 6.33 -13.11 -6.29
C THR A 85 6.85 -12.72 -7.67
N ASP A 86 6.24 -13.26 -8.72
CA ASP A 86 6.56 -12.87 -10.09
C ASP A 86 5.77 -11.60 -10.47
N ASN A 87 6.29 -10.81 -11.44
CA ASN A 87 5.68 -9.58 -12.01
C ASN A 87 4.16 -9.57 -11.90
N MET A 88 3.50 -8.49 -11.41
CA MET A 88 2.02 -8.31 -11.25
C MET A 88 1.11 -9.38 -11.91
N THR A 89 1.21 -10.65 -11.53
CA THR A 89 0.50 -11.73 -12.23
C THR A 89 -0.04 -12.70 -11.19
N ASN A 90 -1.37 -12.62 -11.07
CA ASN A 90 -2.34 -13.71 -10.94
C ASN A 90 -2.25 -14.68 -9.76
N ASN A 91 -1.21 -14.62 -8.93
CA ASN A 91 -1.15 -15.35 -7.68
C ASN A 91 -0.77 -14.40 -6.53
N PRO A 92 -1.70 -13.54 -6.09
CA PRO A 92 -1.52 -12.83 -4.85
C PRO A 92 -1.43 -13.86 -3.71
N ASN A 93 -0.67 -13.52 -2.67
CA ASN A 93 -0.68 -14.17 -1.36
C ASN A 93 0.45 -15.20 -1.13
N VAL A 94 1.69 -14.77 -1.29
CA VAL A 94 2.56 -14.97 -0.11
C VAL A 94 2.18 -13.86 0.85
N GLY A 95 1.47 -14.26 1.90
CA GLY A 95 0.88 -13.37 2.87
C GLY A 95 0.50 -14.17 4.09
N PHE A 96 0.08 -13.48 5.14
CA PHE A 96 -0.30 -14.11 6.38
C PHE A 96 -1.32 -13.25 7.11
N THR A 97 -2.12 -13.93 7.93
CA THR A 97 -3.26 -13.36 8.62
C THR A 97 -2.98 -13.26 10.12
N PHE A 98 -3.48 -12.19 10.72
CA PHE A 98 -3.43 -11.99 12.16
C PHE A 98 -4.77 -11.55 12.70
N ASN A 99 -5.20 -12.12 13.81
CA ASN A 99 -6.40 -11.70 14.49
C ASN A 99 -6.30 -10.23 14.96
N VAL A 100 -7.23 -9.38 14.54
CA VAL A 100 -7.29 -7.95 14.87
C VAL A 100 -7.40 -7.75 16.38
N GLY A 101 -8.25 -8.52 17.06
CA GLY A 101 -8.43 -8.43 18.51
C GLY A 101 -7.13 -8.66 19.30
N LYS A 102 -6.25 -9.53 18.81
CA LYS A 102 -4.94 -9.81 19.44
C LYS A 102 -3.85 -8.81 19.04
N TYR A 103 -3.85 -8.36 17.80
CA TYR A 103 -2.70 -7.67 17.19
C TYR A 103 -2.92 -6.18 16.88
N ASN A 104 -4.11 -5.63 17.14
CA ASN A 104 -4.36 -4.19 16.97
C ASN A 104 -3.42 -3.34 17.86
N GLY A 105 -2.85 -2.30 17.29
CA GLY A 105 -1.89 -1.40 17.93
C GLY A 105 -0.49 -1.97 18.15
N LYS A 106 -0.22 -3.22 17.73
CA LYS A 106 1.09 -3.86 17.89
C LYS A 106 2.09 -3.37 16.86
N ILE A 107 3.38 -3.38 17.24
CA ILE A 107 4.48 -3.03 16.34
C ILE A 107 4.89 -4.26 15.56
N VAL A 108 4.85 -4.14 14.25
CA VAL A 108 5.40 -5.07 13.29
C VAL A 108 6.78 -4.56 12.88
N ASN A 109 7.81 -5.38 13.10
CA ASN A 109 9.14 -5.15 12.58
C ASN A 109 9.35 -6.06 11.36
N ILE A 110 9.71 -5.48 10.23
CA ILE A 110 10.05 -6.18 8.99
C ILE A 110 11.54 -6.01 8.70
N VAL A 111 12.22 -7.12 8.43
CA VAL A 111 13.61 -7.17 8.02
C VAL A 111 13.72 -7.90 6.69
N ILE A 112 14.38 -7.27 5.72
CA ILE A 112 14.68 -7.85 4.41
C ILE A 112 16.18 -7.71 4.16
N PRO A 113 17.00 -8.71 4.54
CA PRO A 113 18.45 -8.58 4.57
C PRO A 113 19.08 -8.27 3.21
N SER A 114 18.54 -8.82 2.12
CA SER A 114 19.02 -8.59 0.75
C SER A 114 18.89 -7.15 0.28
N LYS A 115 18.03 -6.36 0.93
CA LYS A 115 17.67 -4.98 0.57
C LYS A 115 18.05 -3.96 1.65
N ASP A 116 18.79 -4.40 2.67
CA ASP A 116 19.14 -3.60 3.86
C ASP A 116 17.94 -2.90 4.52
N VAL A 117 16.79 -3.58 4.53
CA VAL A 117 15.57 -3.05 5.13
C VAL A 117 15.46 -3.56 6.57
N ASN A 118 15.27 -2.64 7.51
CA ASN A 118 14.85 -2.92 8.89
C ASN A 118 13.90 -1.81 9.33
N GLU A 119 12.60 -2.07 9.19
CA GLU A 119 11.56 -1.06 9.35
C GLU A 119 10.49 -1.52 10.31
N SER A 120 9.84 -0.57 10.97
CA SER A 120 8.79 -0.84 11.95
C SER A 120 7.53 -0.06 11.65
N PHE A 121 6.38 -0.72 11.78
CA PHE A 121 5.07 -0.13 11.51
C PHE A 121 4.00 -0.70 12.44
N PHE A 122 2.84 -0.07 12.52
CA PHE A 122 1.79 -0.46 13.46
C PHE A 122 0.60 -1.06 12.71
N LEU A 123 -0.05 -2.05 13.31
CA LEU A 123 -1.36 -2.49 12.85
C LEU A 123 -2.44 -1.59 13.46
N ASP A 124 -3.30 -1.01 12.63
CA ASP A 124 -4.42 -0.16 13.04
C ASP A 124 -5.71 -0.76 12.50
N ASP A 125 -6.66 -1.06 13.39
CA ASP A 125 -7.97 -1.64 13.05
C ASP A 125 -8.82 -0.79 12.09
N LYS A 126 -8.43 0.43 11.78
CA LYS A 126 -8.99 1.20 10.66
C LYS A 126 -8.71 0.56 9.31
N TYR A 127 -7.72 -0.31 9.21
CA TYR A 127 -7.28 -0.95 7.97
C TYR A 127 -7.23 -2.47 8.13
N ARG A 128 -7.80 -3.21 7.18
CA ARG A 128 -7.78 -4.68 7.18
C ARG A 128 -6.66 -5.26 6.34
N TYR A 129 -6.18 -4.52 5.35
CA TYR A 129 -5.11 -4.96 4.47
C TYR A 129 -3.88 -4.08 4.66
N VAL A 130 -2.73 -4.74 4.80
CA VAL A 130 -1.40 -4.12 4.74
C VAL A 130 -0.69 -4.72 3.54
N TYR A 131 -0.50 -3.90 2.51
CA TYR A 131 0.24 -4.30 1.32
C TYR A 131 1.68 -3.83 1.43
N ILE A 132 2.61 -4.74 1.21
CA ILE A 132 4.04 -4.47 1.28
C ILE A 132 4.60 -4.57 -0.14
N PHE A 133 5.23 -3.50 -0.60
CA PHE A 133 5.91 -3.41 -1.88
C PHE A 133 7.37 -3.04 -1.66
N TYR A 134 8.21 -3.41 -2.62
CA TYR A 134 9.53 -2.83 -2.75
C TYR A 134 9.68 -2.29 -4.16
N TYR A 135 9.83 -0.98 -4.28
CA TYR A 135 9.87 -0.28 -5.56
C TYR A 135 10.80 0.93 -5.46
N ASP A 136 11.61 1.16 -6.49
CA ASP A 136 12.57 2.28 -6.54
C ASP A 136 13.45 2.35 -5.28
N GLU A 137 14.05 1.20 -4.92
CA GLU A 137 14.91 1.01 -3.73
C GLU A 137 14.24 1.38 -2.39
N LYS A 138 12.91 1.43 -2.37
CA LYS A 138 12.11 1.85 -1.22
C LYS A 138 11.14 0.78 -0.79
N LEU A 139 11.05 0.53 0.52
CA LEU A 139 9.95 -0.25 1.08
C LEU A 139 8.70 0.62 1.09
N ILE A 140 7.57 0.10 0.61
CA ILE A 140 6.29 0.78 0.69
C ILE A 140 5.35 -0.09 1.51
N VAL A 141 4.80 0.46 2.59
CA VAL A 141 3.78 -0.17 3.41
C VAL A 141 2.48 0.61 3.22
N ARG A 142 1.51 -0.01 2.56
CA ARG A 142 0.23 0.60 2.24
C ARG A 142 -0.90 0.00 3.06
N TYR A 143 -1.60 0.86 3.78
CA TYR A 143 -2.80 0.53 4.52
C TYR A 143 -4.04 0.74 3.65
N SER A 144 -4.90 -0.27 3.59
CA SER A 144 -6.12 -0.24 2.78
C SER A 144 -7.23 -1.11 3.37
N ASN A 145 -8.46 -0.83 2.93
CA ASN A 145 -9.63 -1.67 3.15
C ASN A 145 -10.16 -2.31 1.87
N LYS A 146 -9.48 -2.07 0.76
CA LYS A 146 -9.81 -2.66 -0.54
C LYS A 146 -8.98 -3.92 -0.74
N VAL A 147 -9.66 -4.98 -1.15
CA VAL A 147 -8.99 -6.12 -1.76
C VAL A 147 -8.55 -5.68 -3.15
N TYR A 148 -7.26 -5.70 -3.40
CA TYR A 148 -6.76 -5.57 -4.76
C TYR A 148 -6.95 -6.91 -5.47
N ASN A 149 -7.97 -6.99 -6.34
CA ASN A 149 -8.10 -8.11 -7.26
C ASN A 149 -6.98 -7.99 -8.30
N ILE A 150 -5.95 -8.83 -8.17
CA ILE A 150 -4.85 -8.92 -9.14
C ILE A 150 -5.24 -10.04 -10.10
N TYR A 151 -5.94 -9.67 -11.18
CA TYR A 151 -6.36 -10.59 -12.25
C TYR A 151 -5.25 -10.88 -13.24
#